data_AF-A0A7V9H234-F1
#
_entry.id   AF-A0A7V9H234-F1
#
_cell.length_a   1.000
_cell.length_b   1.000
_cell.length_c   1.000
_cell.angle_alpha   90.00
_cell.angle_beta   90.00
_cell.angle_gamma   90.00
#
_symmetry.space_group_name_H-M   'P 1'
#
loop_
_entity.id
_entity.type
_entity.pdbx_description
1 polymer ?
#
loop_
_entity_poly.entity_id
_entity_poly.type
_entity_poly.pdbx_seq_one_letter_code
_entity_poly.pdbx_strand_id
1 'polypeptide(L)' 'RIEMWLHSEAEQTTHTPDLEAHFERGEGIRTEISTKFTPDSAARTFEEASLQLLDLYTDDRDLFALALGKAV' A
#
# COMPACT_ATOMS: atom_id res chain seq x y z
N ARG A 1 -2.81 6.65 -3.70
CA ARG A 1 -1.86 5.64 -3.17
C ARG A 1 -0.45 6.08 -3.50
N ILE A 2 0.53 5.62 -2.74
CA ILE A 2 1.96 5.73 -3.07
C ILE A 2 2.45 4.36 -3.54
N GLU A 3 3.39 4.35 -4.47
CA GLU A 3 4.01 3.13 -4.97
C GLU A 3 5.53 3.26 -4.85
N MET A 4 6.19 2.14 -4.57
CA MET A 4 7.65 2.05 -4.57
C MET A 4 8.08 1.10 -5.67
N TRP A 5 9.15 1.50 -6.36
CA TRP A 5 9.64 0.85 -7.56
C TRP A 5 11.16 0.79 -7.52
N LEU A 6 11.71 -0.31 -8.00
CA LEU A 6 13.11 -0.42 -8.38
C LEU A 6 13.20 -0.33 -9.90
N HIS A 7 14.02 0.59 -10.40
CA HIS A 7 14.25 0.73 -11.83
C HIS A 7 15.65 0.24 -12.17
N SER A 8 15.75 -0.59 -13.20
CA SER A 8 17.05 -1.06 -13.68
C SER A 8 17.80 0.08 -14.35
N GLU A 9 18.92 0.52 -13.80
CA GLU A 9 19.70 1.63 -14.40
C GLU A 9 20.42 1.21 -15.68
N ALA A 10 20.58 -0.10 -15.93
CA ALA A 10 21.21 -0.67 -17.11
C ALA A 10 20.45 -1.91 -17.59
N GLU A 11 20.74 -2.38 -18.79
CA GLU A 11 20.31 -3.70 -19.22
C GLU A 11 21.11 -4.75 -18.46
N GLN A 12 20.43 -5.68 -17.78
CA GLN A 12 21.09 -6.69 -16.94
C GLN A 12 20.27 -7.97 -16.83
N THR A 13 20.98 -9.09 -16.68
CA THR A 13 20.40 -10.38 -16.30
C THR A 13 20.83 -10.72 -14.89
N THR A 14 19.86 -11.06 -14.05
CA THR A 14 20.07 -11.46 -12.66
C THR A 14 19.73 -12.94 -12.49
N HIS A 15 20.48 -13.62 -11.63
CA HIS A 15 20.31 -15.05 -11.40
C HIS A 15 20.16 -15.32 -9.90
N THR A 16 19.20 -16.18 -9.57
CA THR A 16 19.10 -16.90 -8.29
C THR A 16 19.21 -18.40 -8.60
N PRO A 17 19.31 -19.29 -7.59
CA PRO A 17 19.35 -20.74 -7.85
C PRO A 17 18.15 -21.29 -8.64
N ASP A 18 16.99 -20.63 -8.54
CA ASP A 18 15.72 -21.12 -9.09
C ASP A 18 15.20 -20.26 -10.25
N LEU A 19 15.81 -19.10 -10.53
CA LEU A 19 15.31 -18.14 -11.51
C LEU A 19 16.44 -17.38 -12.20
N GLU A 20 16.26 -17.18 -13.51
CA GLU A 20 16.96 -16.17 -14.28
C GLU A 20 15.94 -15.13 -14.74
N ALA A 21 16.25 -13.86 -14.52
CA ALA A 21 15.41 -12.74 -14.93
C ALA A 21 16.25 -11.68 -15.65
N HIS A 22 15.81 -11.31 -16.85
CA HIS A 22 16.37 -10.23 -17.64
C HIS A 22 15.58 -8.95 -17.43
N PHE A 23 16.28 -7.82 -17.35
CA PHE A 23 15.69 -6.49 -17.22
C PHE A 23 16.30 -5.53 -18.24
N GLU A 24 15.43 -4.83 -18.98
CA GLU A 24 15.85 -3.75 -19.86
C GLU A 24 16.29 -2.51 -19.05
N ARG A 25 17.10 -1.63 -19.67
CA ARG A 25 17.42 -0.34 -19.06
C ARG A 25 16.14 0.49 -18.88
N GLY A 26 15.89 0.91 -17.65
CA GLY A 26 14.72 1.69 -17.24
C GLY A 26 13.51 0.82 -16.86
N GLU A 27 13.58 -0.50 -17.04
CA GLU A 27 12.50 -1.40 -16.63
C GLU A 27 12.28 -1.32 -15.12
N GLY A 28 11.01 -1.19 -14.72
CA GLY A 28 10.62 -0.98 -13.33
C GLY A 28 9.92 -2.20 -12.75
N ILE A 29 10.35 -2.62 -11.55
CA ILE A 29 9.65 -3.61 -10.73
C ILE A 29 8.96 -2.88 -9.58
N ARG A 30 7.65 -3.04 -9.47
CA ARG A 30 6.90 -2.51 -8.32
C ARG A 30 7.14 -3.38 -7.09
N THR A 31 7.68 -2.78 -6.05
CA THR A 31 8.01 -3.48 -4.79
C THR A 31 6.97 -3.25 -3.71
N GLU A 32 6.26 -2.11 -3.73
CA GLU A 32 5.28 -1.79 -2.70
C GLU A 32 4.12 -0.92 -3.22
N ILE A 33 2.95 -1.09 -2.60
CA ILE A 33 1.82 -0.17 -2.68
C ILE A 33 1.42 0.24 -1.26
N SER A 34 1.50 1.54 -0.98
CA SER A 34 0.99 2.14 0.25
C SER A 34 -0.31 2.92 -0.04
N THR A 35 -1.44 2.23 0.09
CA THR A 35 -2.78 2.82 -0.08
C THR A 35 -3.03 3.87 1.01
N LYS A 36 -3.69 4.96 0.63
CA LYS A 36 -4.06 6.05 1.54
C LYS A 36 -5.58 6.11 1.61
N PHE A 37 -6.09 6.43 2.79
CA PHE A 37 -7.51 6.36 3.10
C PHE A 37 -8.07 7.74 3.36
N THR A 38 -9.29 7.96 2.91
CA THR A 38 -10.18 9.02 3.39
C THR A 38 -11.09 8.45 4.50
N PRO A 39 -11.72 9.31 5.33
CA PRO A 39 -12.71 8.87 6.30
C PRO A 39 -13.82 7.99 5.68
N ASP A 40 -14.36 8.39 4.52
CA ASP A 40 -15.38 7.63 3.80
C ASP A 40 -14.89 6.25 3.36
N SER A 41 -13.65 6.16 2.88
CA SER A 41 -13.06 4.87 2.49
C SER A 41 -12.82 3.97 3.69
N ALA A 42 -12.42 4.54 4.83
CA ALA A 42 -12.24 3.79 6.08
C ALA A 42 -13.58 3.23 6.59
N ALA A 43 -14.65 4.05 6.57
CA ALA A 43 -16.00 3.60 6.93
C ALA A 43 -16.46 2.43 6.05
N ARG A 44 -16.25 2.51 4.74
CA ARG A 44 -16.56 1.40 3.81
C ARG A 44 -15.75 0.15 4.10
N THR A 45 -14.45 0.27 4.35
CA THR A 45 -13.60 -0.88 4.72
C THR A 45 -14.07 -1.55 6.01
N PHE A 46 -14.56 -0.78 6.99
CA PHE A 46 -15.14 -1.34 8.22
C PHE A 46 -16.45 -2.09 7.93
N GLU A 47 -17.35 -1.49 7.14
CA GLU A 47 -18.61 -2.13 6.73
C GLU A 47 -18.36 -3.46 5.99
N GLU A 48 -17.45 -3.47 5.02
CA GLU A 48 -17.04 -4.66 4.28
C GLU A 48 -16.47 -5.76 5.19
N ALA A 49 -15.82 -5.37 6.29
CA ALA A 49 -15.28 -6.27 7.30
C ALA A 49 -16.29 -6.69 8.39
N SER A 50 -17.57 -6.32 8.26
CA SER A 50 -18.59 -6.53 9.30
C SER A 50 -18.22 -5.90 10.66
N LEU A 51 -17.62 -4.71 10.60
CA LEU A 51 -17.28 -3.89 11.76
C LEU A 51 -18.09 -2.59 11.73
N GLN A 52 -18.58 -2.17 12.90
CA GLN A 52 -19.10 -0.83 13.08
C GLN A 52 -17.93 0.13 13.40
N LEU A 53 -17.75 1.17 12.59
CA LEU A 53 -16.83 2.27 12.90
C LEU A 53 -17.48 3.17 13.97
N LEU A 54 -16.85 3.27 15.14
CA LEU A 54 -17.35 4.05 16.27
C LEU A 54 -16.77 5.45 16.32
N ASP A 55 -15.47 5.59 16.06
CA ASP A 55 -14.77 6.87 16.13
C ASP A 55 -13.50 6.89 15.26
N LEU A 56 -13.04 8.09 14.92
CA LEU A 56 -11.81 8.36 14.18
C LEU A 56 -11.00 9.44 14.90
N TYR A 57 -9.86 9.05 15.45
CA TYR A 57 -8.93 9.96 16.11
C TYR A 57 -7.84 10.37 15.13
N THR A 58 -7.54 11.65 15.06
CA THR A 58 -6.59 12.23 14.09
C THR A 58 -5.58 13.12 14.82
N ASP A 59 -4.39 13.32 14.22
CA ASP A 59 -3.43 14.31 14.71
C ASP A 59 -3.88 15.74 14.39
N ASP A 60 -3.27 16.75 15.03
CA ASP A 60 -3.64 18.18 14.90
C ASP A 60 -3.63 18.72 13.45
N ARG A 61 -3.03 17.99 12.51
CA ARG A 61 -2.91 18.37 11.10
C ARG A 61 -3.65 17.43 10.14
N ASP A 62 -4.43 16.49 10.64
CA ASP A 62 -5.21 15.55 9.84
C ASP A 62 -4.39 14.70 8.85
N LEU A 63 -3.21 14.25 9.27
CA LEU A 63 -2.29 13.48 8.43
C LEU A 63 -2.40 11.97 8.63
N PHE A 64 -2.83 11.52 9.81
CA PHE A 64 -2.99 10.12 10.13
C PHE A 64 -4.16 9.90 11.08
N ALA A 65 -4.94 8.85 10.83
CA ALA A 65 -6.11 8.53 11.65
C ALA A 65 -6.00 7.12 12.27
N LEU A 66 -6.47 7.01 13.51
CA LEU A 66 -6.73 5.76 14.21
C LEU A 66 -8.23 5.53 14.31
N ALA A 67 -8.71 4.41 13.78
CA ALA A 67 -10.12 4.04 13.79
C ALA A 67 -10.46 3.11 14.95
N LEU A 68 -11.50 3.43 15.72
CA LEU A 68 -12.06 2.55 16.75
C LEU A 68 -13.24 1.78 16.19
N GLY A 69 -13.15 0.44 16.22
CA GLY A 69 -14.17 -0.47 15.70
C GLY A 69 -14.78 -1.37 16.75
N LYS A 70 -16.00 -1.82 16.48
CA LYS A 70 -16.66 -2.90 17.21
C LYS A 70 -17.16 -3.96 16.22
N ALA A 71 -16.97 -5.23 16.55
CA ALA A 71 -17.60 -6.32 15.80
C ALA A 71 -19.13 -6.19 15.84
N VAL A 72 -19.76 -6.41 14.69
CA VAL A 72 -21.22 -6.45 14.54
C VAL A 72 -21.74 -7.82 14.96
#